data_AF-A0A395TRZ3-F1
#
_entry.id   AF-A0A395TRZ3-F1
#
_cell.length_a   1.000
_cell.length_b   1.000
_cell.length_c   1.000
_cell.angle_alpha   90.00
_cell.angle_beta   90.00
_cell.angle_gamma   90.00
#
_symmetry.space_group_name_H-M   'P 1'
#
loop_
_entity.id
_entity.type
_entity.pdbx_description
1 polymer ?
#
loop_
_entity_poly.entity_id
_entity_poly.type
_entity_poly.pdbx_seq_one_letter_code
_entity_poly.pdbx_strand_id
1 'polypeptide(L)' 'MNRKKKINQTLQKRLKKQHAKLHPSNKPRYISKAERAKLAAEQEANPELGTRDSNPTEPSLSNSALQ' A
#
# COMPACT_ATOMS: atom_id res chain seq x y z
N MET A 1 27.67 -8.65 -18.81
CA MET A 1 28.76 -7.94 -18.13
C MET A 1 28.69 -8.21 -16.62
N ASN A 2 29.80 -8.69 -16.03
CA ASN A 2 30.01 -9.10 -14.63
C ASN A 2 28.82 -9.74 -13.89
N ARG A 3 28.96 -11.03 -13.52
CA ARG A 3 27.90 -11.85 -12.89
C ARG A 3 27.20 -11.15 -11.71
N LYS A 4 27.95 -10.49 -10.84
CA LYS A 4 27.43 -9.72 -9.68
C LYS A 4 26.41 -8.64 -10.10
N LYS A 5 26.73 -7.86 -11.15
CA LYS A 5 25.84 -6.81 -11.67
C LYS A 5 24.53 -7.40 -12.21
N LYS A 6 24.61 -8.53 -12.91
CA LYS A 6 23.44 -9.21 -13.49
C LYS A 6 22.47 -9.71 -12.41
N ILE A 7 23.00 -10.30 -11.34
CA ILE A 7 22.18 -10.77 -10.20
C ILE A 7 21.49 -9.59 -9.52
N ASN A 8 22.22 -8.52 -9.21
CA ASN A 8 21.65 -7.34 -8.54
C ASN A 8 20.57 -6.67 -9.39
N GLN A 9 20.81 -6.52 -10.69
CA GLN A 9 19.80 -5.98 -11.61
C GLN A 9 18.53 -6.85 -11.65
N THR A 10 18.68 -8.17 -11.58
CA THR A 10 17.54 -9.10 -11.60
C THR A 10 16.74 -8.99 -10.31
N LEU A 11 17.41 -8.93 -9.16
CA LEU A 11 16.77 -8.76 -7.85
C LEU A 11 16.02 -7.43 -7.78
N GLN A 12 16.66 -6.33 -8.17
CA GLN A 12 16.04 -5.00 -8.20
C GLN A 12 14.82 -4.96 -9.13
N LYS A 13 14.88 -5.61 -10.30
CA LYS A 13 13.73 -5.70 -11.21
C LYS A 13 12.56 -6.46 -10.58
N ARG A 14 12.83 -7.54 -9.84
CA ARG A 14 11.78 -8.32 -9.13
C ARG A 14 11.15 -7.50 -8.00
N LEU A 15 11.97 -6.84 -7.17
CA LEU A 15 11.48 -5.97 -6.11
C LEU A 15 10.59 -4.85 -6.67
N LYS A 16 11.05 -4.14 -7.72
CA LYS A 16 10.24 -3.09 -8.37
C LYS A 16 8.91 -3.61 -8.90
N LYS A 17 8.87 -4.81 -9.48
CA LYS A 17 7.63 -5.45 -9.94
C LYS A 17 6.68 -5.82 -8.78
N GLN A 18 7.21 -6.21 -7.63
CA GLN A 18 6.41 -6.50 -6.44
C GLN A 18 5.84 -5.20 -5.84
N HIS A 19 6.67 -4.18 -5.65
CA HIS A 19 6.23 -2.88 -5.15
C HIS A 19 5.21 -2.21 -6.09
N ALA A 20 5.40 -2.28 -7.40
CA ALA A 20 4.45 -1.74 -8.37
C ALA A 20 3.04 -2.37 -8.27
N LYS A 21 2.93 -3.60 -7.79
CA LYS A 21 1.63 -4.24 -7.52
C LYS A 21 0.99 -3.80 -6.20
N LEU A 22 1.81 -3.33 -5.26
CA LEU A 22 1.39 -2.94 -3.92
C LEU A 22 0.95 -1.47 -3.85
N HIS A 23 1.30 -0.64 -4.84
CA HIS A 23 0.89 0.77 -4.86
C HIS A 23 -0.54 0.91 -5.44
N PRO A 24 -1.58 1.16 -4.61
CA PRO A 24 -2.84 1.65 -5.13
C PRO A 24 -2.64 3.04 -5.75
N SER A 25 -3.36 3.32 -6.83
CA SER A 25 -3.44 4.69 -7.34
C SER A 25 -4.17 5.56 -6.31
N ASN A 26 -3.60 6.71 -5.95
CA ASN A 26 -4.24 7.67 -5.03
C ASN A 26 -5.56 8.26 -5.57
N LYS A 27 -5.88 8.01 -6.85
CA LYS A 27 -7.13 8.48 -7.45
C LYS A 27 -8.22 7.41 -7.24
N PRO A 28 -9.40 7.79 -6.72
CA PRO A 28 -10.52 6.87 -6.68
C PRO A 28 -10.87 6.44 -8.10
N ARG A 29 -11.18 5.16 -8.29
CA ARG A 29 -11.63 4.64 -9.58
C ARG A 29 -12.85 5.44 -10.04
N TYR A 30 -12.81 5.96 -11.27
CA TYR A 30 -13.96 6.64 -11.81
C TYR A 30 -15.11 5.63 -11.96
N ILE A 31 -16.25 5.99 -11.37
CA ILE A 31 -17.51 5.27 -11.44
C ILE A 31 -18.54 6.19 -12.10
N SER A 32 -19.51 5.62 -12.79
CA SER A 32 -20.54 6.40 -13.47
C SER A 32 -21.37 7.24 -12.49
N LYS A 33 -22.04 8.30 -12.98
CA LYS A 33 -22.89 9.17 -12.14
C LYS A 33 -23.98 8.37 -11.40
N ALA A 34 -24.55 7.36 -12.06
CA ALA A 34 -25.57 6.50 -11.47
C ALA A 34 -25.02 5.61 -10.35
N GLU A 35 -23.82 5.03 -10.53
CA GLU A 35 -23.19 4.20 -9.50
C GLU A 35 -22.72 5.02 -8.30
N ARG A 36 -22.25 6.26 -8.50
CA ARG A 36 -21.89 7.16 -7.41
C ARG A 36 -23.08 7.51 -6.52
N ALA A 37 -24.26 7.72 -7.11
CA ALA A 37 -25.48 7.99 -6.35
C ALA A 37 -25.93 6.78 -5.52
N LYS A 38 -25.82 5.56 -6.08
CA LYS A 38 -26.12 4.31 -5.36
C LYS A 38 -25.17 4.10 -4.17
N LEU A 39 -23.87 4.27 -4.39
CA LEU A 39 -22.88 4.12 -3.32
C LEU A 39 -23.01 5.19 -2.23
N ALA A 40 -23.38 6.44 -2.57
CA ALA A 40 -23.63 7.48 -1.58
C ALA A 40 -24.85 7.15 -0.70
N ALA A 41 -25.95 6.66 -1.30
CA ALA A 41 -27.14 6.23 -0.56
C ALA A 41 -26.86 5.00 0.34
N GLU A 42 -26.05 4.05 -0.13
CA GLU A 42 -25.60 2.90 0.66
C GLU A 42 -24.65 3.30 1.80
N GLN A 43 -23.79 4.30 1.59
CA GLN A 43 -22.91 4.85 2.62
C GLN A 43 -23.66 5.65 3.70
N GLU A 44 -24.71 6.39 3.33
CA GLU A 44 -25.57 7.09 4.29
C GLU A 44 -26.39 6.11 5.14
N ALA A 45 -26.75 4.95 4.60
CA ALA A 45 -27.49 3.91 5.31
C ALA A 45 -26.62 3.07 6.27
N ASN A 46 -25.28 3.05 6.10
CA ASN A 46 -24.38 2.25 6.92
C ASN A 46 -23.03 2.96 7.18
N PRO A 47 -22.94 3.81 8.21
CA PRO A 47 -21.78 4.68 8.47
C PRO A 47 -20.53 3.98 9.05
N GLU A 48 -20.57 2.67 9.32
CA GLU A 48 -19.57 1.94 10.12
C GLU A 48 -18.36 1.36 9.34
N LEU A 49 -18.14 1.69 8.05
CA LEU A 49 -17.00 1.17 7.28
C LEU A 49 -15.98 2.25 6.86
N GLY A 50 -15.76 3.21 7.75
CA GLY A 50 -14.89 4.37 7.52
C GLY A 50 -13.80 4.57 8.57
N THR A 51 -13.16 3.53 9.11
CA THR A 51 -11.92 3.71 9.89
C THR A 51 -10.69 3.57 8.99
N ARG A 52 -10.05 4.72 8.76
CA ARG A 52 -8.76 4.85 8.09
C ARG A 52 -7.62 4.46 9.04
N ASP A 53 -6.78 3.56 8.57
CA ASP A 53 -5.33 3.43 8.80
C ASP A 53 -4.76 3.73 10.20
N SER A 54 -4.38 2.69 10.95
CA SER A 54 -3.32 2.78 11.95
C SER A 54 -2.55 1.45 12.03
N ASN A 55 -1.42 1.36 11.33
CA ASN A 55 -0.32 0.57 11.89
C ASN A 55 0.50 1.56 12.74
N PRO A 56 0.44 1.51 14.09
CA PRO A 56 1.36 2.28 14.89
C PRO A 56 2.75 1.73 14.62
N THR A 57 3.58 2.49 13.90
CA THR A 57 5.02 2.29 13.97
C THR A 57 5.45 2.83 15.32
N GLU A 58 5.38 1.97 16.35
CA GLU A 58 6.04 2.20 17.63
C GLU A 58 7.56 2.24 17.39
N PRO A 59 8.26 3.34 17.73
CA PRO A 59 9.70 3.33 17.83
C PRO A 59 10.09 2.97 19.28
N SER A 60 10.13 1.68 19.63
CA SER A 60 10.67 1.26 20.93
C SER A 60 12.07 0.66 20.79
N LEU A 61 13.02 1.43 21.29
CA LEU A 61 14.45 1.18 21.46
C LEU A 61 14.75 -0.16 22.18
N SER A 62 15.70 -0.94 21.66
CA SER A 62 16.75 -1.54 22.50
C SER A 62 17.92 -2.04 21.64
N ASN A 63 18.89 -1.16 21.38
CA ASN A 63 20.27 -1.61 21.31
C ASN A 63 20.63 -2.08 22.73
N SER A 64 20.44 -3.36 23.02
CA SER A 64 21.05 -3.97 24.20
C SER A 64 22.52 -4.14 23.89
N ALA A 65 23.32 -3.21 24.42
CA ALA A 65 24.76 -3.25 24.41
C ALA A 65 25.25 -4.62 24.91
N LEU A 66 26.07 -5.29 24.10
CA LEU A 66 26.96 -6.34 24.60
C LEU A 66 27.99 -5.66 25.50
N GLN A 67 27.96 -6.00 26.79
CA GLN A 67 29.17 -6.11 27.60
C GLN A 67 29.88 -7.41 27.25
#